data_AF-A0A443SLN2-F1
#
_entry.id   AF-A0A443SLN2-F1
#
_cell.length_a   1.000
_cell.length_b   1.000
_cell.length_c   1.000
_cell.angle_alpha   90.00
_cell.angle_beta   90.00
_cell.angle_gamma   90.00
#
_symmetry.space_group_name_H-M   'P 1'
#
loop_
_entity.id
_entity.type
_entity.pdbx_description
1 polymer ?
#
loop_
_entity_poly.entity_id
_entity_poly.type
_entity_poly.pdbx_seq_one_letter_code
_entity_poly.pdbx_strand_id
1 'polypeptide(L)'
;MIVEFVHNSKSIFIDIDSCTRANSGNEAAESVAFSAAANAFREFVSTQDFESIVDSGLLQALAIFSELSKLSINEVLKQSRSSVLKKIYRNLYESFGMQTSTNFECRNDEVVVKGGYCELRKGGLYRDVRVYDMVSMYPSVMIAFNLGPNCTRLTNEESDVCIGASQYVQCVGNADVGVLAKSQLLLRQLKSNAECSVRRKVYKSIANSAYGLACNNEPLFGGKVVAAAVTEIARSIMQALVAYCEEKHLDFIYGDTDSIFVVGDIDTAEALKCILKEKHEHFELKLENSFKYFIQGKCKTYAALTDSNGIVVRGVKRPIRTDYSFQKLQSFEINTN
;
A
#
# COMPACT_ATOMS: atom_id res chain seq x y z
N MET A 1 11.07 1.45 -3.50
CA MET A 1 12.49 1.09 -3.63
C MET A 1 13.05 2.00 -4.69
N ILE A 2 13.84 3.01 -4.33
CA ILE A 2 14.70 3.68 -5.32
C ILE A 2 15.84 2.69 -5.61
N VAL A 3 15.83 2.09 -6.80
CA VAL A 3 16.96 1.32 -7.31
C VAL A 3 17.85 2.31 -8.01
N GLU A 4 19.02 2.57 -7.45
CA GLU A 4 20.06 3.31 -8.14
C GLU A 4 20.80 2.35 -9.08
N PHE A 5 20.81 2.67 -10.37
CA PHE A 5 21.57 2.00 -11.40
C PHE A 5 22.71 2.92 -11.79
N VAL A 6 23.95 2.56 -11.46
CA VAL A 6 25.12 3.31 -11.93
C VAL A 6 25.66 2.62 -13.17
N HIS A 7 25.56 3.26 -14.33
CA HIS A 7 26.21 2.79 -15.57
C HIS A 7 26.86 3.97 -16.30
N ASN A 8 28.15 3.85 -16.65
CA ASN A 8 28.94 4.89 -17.33
C ASN A 8 28.80 6.30 -16.72
N SER A 9 28.94 6.42 -15.40
CA SER A 9 28.82 7.68 -14.64
C SER A 9 27.43 8.34 -14.66
N LYS A 10 26.39 7.62 -15.08
CA LYS A 10 24.99 8.06 -14.96
C LYS A 10 24.26 7.18 -13.96
N SER A 11 23.69 7.80 -12.92
CA SER A 11 22.78 7.15 -11.98
C SER A 11 21.35 7.24 -12.51
N ILE A 12 20.73 6.10 -12.84
CA ILE A 12 19.29 6.00 -13.12
C ILE A 12 18.61 5.53 -11.83
N PHE A 13 17.64 6.28 -11.34
CA PHE A 13 16.93 5.97 -10.10
C PHE A 13 15.52 5.45 -10.45
N ILE A 14 15.26 4.14 -10.30
CA ILE A 14 13.92 3.58 -10.46
C ILE A 14 13.25 3.52 -9.10
N ASP A 15 12.34 4.44 -8.82
CA ASP A 15 11.58 4.45 -7.58
C ASP A 15 10.29 3.62 -7.67
N ILE A 16 10.36 2.41 -7.13
CA ILE A 16 9.23 1.48 -7.01
C ILE A 16 8.21 1.94 -5.95
N ASP A 17 8.59 2.80 -4.98
CA ASP A 17 7.68 3.23 -3.90
C ASP A 17 6.97 4.56 -4.20
N SER A 18 7.60 5.54 -4.85
CA SER A 18 6.92 6.82 -5.15
C SER A 18 5.78 6.70 -6.15
N CYS A 19 5.75 5.64 -6.95
CA CYS A 19 4.64 5.42 -7.87
C CYS A 19 3.34 4.98 -7.16
N THR A 20 3.43 4.31 -6.01
CA THR A 20 2.24 3.96 -5.21
C THR A 20 1.64 5.13 -4.42
N ARG A 21 2.42 6.21 -4.21
CA ARG A 21 1.98 7.39 -3.44
C ARG A 21 1.61 8.59 -4.30
N ALA A 22 1.92 8.56 -5.60
CA ALA A 22 1.61 9.63 -6.54
C ALA A 22 0.34 9.30 -7.34
N ASN A 23 -0.75 9.96 -6.97
CA ASN A 23 -2.03 10.03 -7.67
C ASN A 23 -2.84 8.73 -7.76
N SER A 24 -3.94 8.72 -7.01
CA SER A 24 -5.18 8.08 -7.44
C SER A 24 -5.47 8.44 -8.91
N GLY A 25 -5.19 7.52 -9.83
CA GLY A 25 -5.73 7.56 -11.20
C GLY A 25 -4.76 7.80 -12.36
N ASN A 26 -3.45 7.48 -12.29
CA ASN A 26 -2.62 7.55 -13.50
C ASN A 26 -1.67 6.34 -13.68
N GLU A 27 -2.14 5.32 -14.41
CA GLU A 27 -1.35 4.14 -14.86
C GLU A 27 -0.06 4.50 -15.63
N ALA A 28 0.05 5.73 -16.15
CA ALA A 28 1.16 6.17 -16.99
C ALA A 28 2.52 6.20 -16.27
N ALA A 29 2.57 6.50 -14.96
CA ALA A 29 3.84 6.59 -14.24
C ALA A 29 4.37 5.21 -13.80
N GLU A 30 3.49 4.28 -13.44
CA GLU A 30 3.83 2.92 -12.99
C GLU A 30 4.21 1.98 -14.14
N SER A 31 3.52 2.11 -15.29
CA SER A 31 3.86 1.40 -16.54
C SER A 31 5.26 1.77 -17.02
N VAL A 32 5.65 3.04 -16.88
CA VAL A 32 6.98 3.53 -17.25
C VAL A 32 8.08 2.93 -16.37
N ALA A 33 7.86 2.77 -15.06
CA ALA A 33 8.87 2.20 -14.17
C ALA A 33 9.12 0.69 -14.41
N PHE A 34 8.07 -0.09 -14.66
CA PHE A 34 8.21 -1.51 -15.01
C PHE A 34 8.79 -1.71 -16.41
N SER A 35 8.35 -0.89 -17.38
CA SER A 35 8.93 -0.87 -18.73
C SER A 35 10.39 -0.42 -18.73
N ALA A 36 10.75 0.56 -17.88
CA ALA A 36 12.12 1.00 -17.68
C ALA A 36 12.98 -0.09 -17.03
N ALA A 37 12.47 -0.82 -16.03
CA ALA A 37 13.17 -1.96 -15.45
C ALA A 37 13.35 -3.11 -16.45
N ALA A 38 12.33 -3.39 -17.27
CA ALA A 38 12.41 -4.39 -18.33
C ALA A 38 13.38 -3.98 -19.46
N ASN A 39 13.41 -2.69 -19.83
CA ASN A 39 14.35 -2.16 -20.81
C ASN A 39 15.77 -2.11 -20.26
N ALA A 40 15.97 -1.68 -19.02
CA ALA A 40 17.26 -1.74 -18.34
C ALA A 40 17.77 -3.19 -18.30
N PHE A 41 16.93 -4.17 -17.93
CA PHE A 41 17.32 -5.58 -17.96
C PHE A 41 17.73 -6.06 -19.37
N ARG A 42 16.98 -5.67 -20.42
CA ARG A 42 17.34 -6.00 -21.81
C ARG A 42 18.67 -5.36 -22.23
N GLU A 43 18.90 -4.12 -21.81
CA GLU A 43 20.15 -3.39 -22.06
C GLU A 43 21.32 -4.07 -21.32
N PHE A 44 21.16 -4.44 -20.04
CA PHE A 44 22.17 -5.16 -19.26
C PHE A 44 22.49 -6.56 -19.78
N VAL A 45 21.48 -7.33 -20.23
CA VAL A 45 21.70 -8.63 -20.88
C VAL A 45 22.50 -8.45 -22.18
N SER A 46 22.33 -7.32 -22.87
CA SER A 46 23.11 -7.00 -24.07
C SER A 46 24.56 -6.57 -23.76
N THR A 47 24.83 -6.03 -22.57
CA THR A 47 26.18 -5.61 -22.15
C THR A 47 26.99 -6.72 -21.46
N GLN A 48 26.42 -7.91 -21.25
CA GLN A 48 27.02 -9.05 -20.52
C GLN A 48 27.51 -8.72 -19.09
N ASP A 49 26.98 -7.67 -18.47
CA ASP A 49 27.30 -7.32 -17.09
C ASP A 49 26.38 -8.09 -16.13
N PHE A 50 26.67 -9.39 -15.97
CA PHE A 50 25.85 -10.31 -15.18
C PHE A 50 25.98 -10.09 -13.67
N GLU A 51 27.10 -9.55 -13.18
CA GLU A 51 27.33 -9.31 -11.75
C GLU A 51 26.38 -8.22 -11.22
N SER A 52 26.22 -7.11 -11.94
CA SER A 52 25.32 -6.02 -11.50
C SER A 52 23.83 -6.42 -11.50
N ILE A 53 23.41 -7.32 -12.40
CA ILE A 53 22.05 -7.89 -12.40
C ILE A 53 21.81 -8.74 -11.15
N VAL A 54 22.78 -9.57 -10.77
CA VAL A 54 22.68 -10.45 -9.60
C VAL A 54 22.63 -9.62 -8.32
N ASP A 55 23.50 -8.61 -8.20
CA ASP A 55 23.58 -7.74 -7.03
C ASP A 55 22.33 -6.86 -6.85
N SER A 56 21.66 -6.50 -7.95
CA SER A 56 20.42 -5.70 -7.90
C SER A 56 19.21 -6.44 -7.31
N GLY A 57 19.27 -7.77 -7.18
CA GLY A 57 18.15 -8.61 -6.78
C GLY A 57 17.04 -8.74 -7.83
N LEU A 58 17.22 -8.16 -9.02
CA LEU A 58 16.25 -8.19 -10.11
C LEU A 58 15.95 -9.61 -10.59
N LEU A 59 16.97 -10.46 -10.68
CA LEU A 59 16.79 -11.86 -11.05
C LEU A 59 15.93 -12.61 -10.03
N GLN A 60 16.11 -12.33 -8.73
CA GLN A 60 15.27 -12.91 -7.67
C GLN A 60 13.81 -12.45 -7.78
N ALA A 61 13.60 -11.17 -8.11
CA ALA A 61 12.25 -10.64 -8.33
C ALA A 61 11.58 -11.30 -9.54
N LEU A 62 12.28 -11.37 -10.68
CA LEU A 62 11.80 -12.01 -11.90
C LEU A 62 11.53 -13.50 -11.69
N ALA A 63 12.36 -14.20 -10.91
CA ALA A 63 12.14 -15.60 -10.55
C ALA A 63 10.81 -15.80 -9.80
N ILE A 64 10.49 -14.93 -8.82
CA ILE A 64 9.20 -15.01 -8.09
C ILE A 64 8.02 -14.75 -9.03
N PHE A 65 8.11 -13.73 -9.88
CA PHE A 65 7.04 -13.45 -10.85
C PHE A 65 6.86 -14.64 -11.82
N SER A 66 7.95 -15.22 -12.29
CA SER A 66 7.97 -16.39 -13.17
C SER A 66 7.33 -17.61 -12.47
N GLU A 67 7.76 -17.91 -11.24
CA GLU A 67 7.27 -19.03 -10.42
C GLU A 67 5.75 -18.92 -10.19
N LEU A 68 5.28 -17.77 -9.72
CA LEU A 68 3.86 -17.57 -9.39
C LEU A 68 2.98 -17.47 -10.64
N SER A 69 3.47 -16.87 -11.72
CA SER A 69 2.72 -16.72 -12.97
C SER A 69 2.78 -17.96 -13.87
N LYS A 70 3.72 -18.87 -13.62
CA LYS A 70 4.07 -20.01 -14.50
C LYS A 70 4.47 -19.56 -15.91
N LEU A 71 4.95 -18.31 -16.06
CA LEU A 71 5.51 -17.78 -17.29
C LEU A 71 7.02 -17.87 -17.23
N SER A 72 7.68 -18.07 -18.36
CA SER A 72 9.12 -17.89 -18.46
C SER A 72 9.50 -16.44 -18.13
N ILE A 73 10.74 -16.21 -17.66
CA ILE A 73 11.23 -14.85 -17.38
C ILE A 73 11.10 -13.94 -18.62
N ASN A 74 11.33 -14.49 -19.82
CA ASN A 74 11.17 -13.75 -21.08
C ASN A 74 9.72 -13.30 -21.32
N GLU A 75 8.75 -14.15 -21.00
CA GLU A 75 7.33 -13.80 -21.10
C GLU A 75 6.92 -12.77 -20.05
N VAL A 76 7.42 -12.89 -18.81
CA VAL A 76 7.21 -11.88 -17.76
C VAL A 76 7.70 -10.50 -18.22
N LEU A 77 8.88 -10.44 -18.85
CA LEU A 77 9.47 -9.20 -19.37
C LEU A 77 8.74 -8.63 -20.60
N LYS A 78 7.96 -9.44 -21.31
CA LYS A 78 7.21 -9.01 -22.51
C LYS A 78 5.79 -8.55 -22.19
N GLN A 79 5.26 -8.91 -21.02
CA GLN A 79 3.90 -8.59 -20.61
C GLN A 79 3.84 -7.32 -19.75
N SER A 80 2.65 -6.70 -19.70
CA SER A 80 2.40 -5.65 -18.72
C SER A 80 2.33 -6.23 -17.31
N ARG A 81 2.68 -5.41 -16.31
CA ARG A 81 2.58 -5.78 -14.89
C ARG A 81 1.19 -6.30 -14.53
N SER A 82 0.13 -5.61 -14.98
CA SER A 82 -1.25 -6.02 -14.75
C SER A 82 -1.56 -7.39 -15.35
N SER A 83 -1.03 -7.72 -16.53
CA SER A 83 -1.22 -9.05 -17.14
C SER A 83 -0.55 -10.15 -16.30
N VAL A 84 0.71 -9.94 -15.90
CA VAL A 84 1.45 -10.89 -15.06
C VAL A 84 0.75 -11.10 -13.72
N LEU A 85 0.32 -10.03 -13.06
CA LEU A 85 -0.40 -10.11 -11.78
C LEU A 85 -1.73 -10.85 -11.93
N LYS A 86 -2.50 -10.60 -12.99
CA LYS A 86 -3.74 -11.36 -13.25
C LYS A 86 -3.47 -12.84 -13.45
N LYS A 87 -2.38 -13.18 -14.15
CA LYS A 87 -1.97 -14.59 -14.31
C LYS A 87 -1.59 -15.23 -12.97
N ILE A 88 -0.85 -14.51 -12.12
CA ILE A 88 -0.53 -14.95 -10.75
C ILE A 88 -1.80 -15.25 -9.97
N TYR A 89 -2.73 -14.30 -9.85
CA TYR A 89 -3.93 -14.50 -9.06
C TYR A 89 -4.84 -15.60 -9.62
N ARG A 90 -4.93 -15.76 -10.96
CA ARG A 90 -5.63 -16.92 -11.56
C ARG A 90 -5.00 -18.24 -11.13
N ASN A 91 -3.67 -18.37 -11.22
CA ASN A 91 -2.99 -19.59 -10.79
C ASN A 91 -3.19 -19.87 -9.30
N LEU A 92 -3.20 -18.83 -8.45
CA LEU A 92 -3.50 -18.96 -7.02
C LEU A 92 -4.95 -19.43 -6.80
N TYR A 93 -5.92 -18.82 -7.47
CA TYR A 93 -7.32 -19.21 -7.35
C TYR A 93 -7.55 -20.66 -7.82
N GLU A 94 -6.92 -21.07 -8.92
CA GLU A 94 -6.92 -22.46 -9.40
C GLU A 94 -6.35 -23.42 -8.36
N SER A 95 -5.25 -23.03 -7.69
CA SER A 95 -4.65 -23.84 -6.62
C SER A 95 -5.57 -24.00 -5.40
N PHE A 96 -6.53 -23.09 -5.21
CA PHE A 96 -7.57 -23.17 -4.19
C PHE A 96 -8.86 -23.85 -4.69
N GLY A 97 -8.82 -24.48 -5.86
CA GLY A 97 -9.94 -25.24 -6.43
C GLY A 97 -10.96 -24.40 -7.21
N MET A 98 -10.69 -23.12 -7.47
CA MET A 98 -11.57 -22.29 -8.28
C MET A 98 -11.34 -22.54 -9.77
N GLN A 99 -12.42 -22.84 -10.51
CA GLN A 99 -12.36 -22.95 -11.96
C GLN A 99 -12.32 -21.56 -12.60
N THR A 100 -11.15 -21.08 -12.99
CA THR A 100 -10.94 -19.74 -13.59
C THR A 100 -11.53 -19.57 -14.99
N SER A 101 -12.10 -20.64 -15.57
CA SER A 101 -12.96 -20.55 -16.76
C SER A 101 -14.25 -19.78 -16.48
N THR A 102 -14.63 -19.59 -15.21
CA THR A 102 -15.66 -18.62 -14.84
C THR A 102 -15.14 -17.22 -15.14
N ASN A 103 -15.60 -16.65 -16.25
CA ASN A 103 -15.46 -15.23 -16.50
C ASN A 103 -16.19 -14.50 -15.37
N PHE A 104 -15.44 -13.86 -14.48
CA PHE A 104 -16.02 -12.87 -13.59
C PHE A 104 -16.55 -11.74 -14.46
N GLU A 105 -17.87 -11.55 -14.46
CA GLU A 105 -18.48 -10.51 -15.26
C GLU A 105 -18.06 -9.14 -14.75
N CYS A 106 -17.67 -8.27 -15.68
CA CYS A 106 -17.39 -6.88 -15.37
C CYS A 106 -18.71 -6.19 -15.08
N ARG A 107 -18.92 -5.83 -13.81
CA ARG A 107 -20.13 -5.12 -13.40
C ARG A 107 -19.95 -3.64 -13.70
N ASN A 108 -20.92 -3.07 -14.40
CA ASN A 108 -21.04 -1.61 -14.59
C ASN A 108 -21.71 -0.99 -13.37
N ASP A 109 -21.11 -1.18 -12.22
CA ASP A 109 -21.56 -0.51 -11.01
C ASP A 109 -21.04 0.94 -11.06
N GLU A 110 -21.95 1.91 -11.14
CA GLU A 110 -21.63 3.33 -10.99
C GLU A 110 -21.22 3.62 -9.53
N VAL A 111 -19.98 3.24 -9.20
CA VAL A 111 -19.40 3.36 -7.87
C VAL A 111 -18.22 4.30 -7.92
N VAL A 112 -18.30 5.37 -7.13
CA VAL A 112 -17.21 6.30 -6.92
C VAL A 112 -16.34 5.77 -5.78
N VAL A 113 -15.12 5.36 -6.11
CA VAL A 113 -14.12 4.94 -5.12
C VAL A 113 -13.50 6.18 -4.50
N LYS A 114 -13.87 6.49 -3.25
CA LYS A 114 -13.20 7.54 -2.47
C LYS A 114 -11.79 7.08 -2.07
N GLY A 115 -10.86 8.03 -2.02
CA GLY A 115 -9.47 7.78 -1.62
C GLY A 115 -9.30 7.46 -0.13
N GLY A 116 -8.05 7.31 0.28
CA GLY A 116 -7.66 7.06 1.67
C GLY A 116 -7.98 8.21 2.63
N TYR A 117 -7.97 7.89 3.93
CA TYR A 117 -8.15 8.86 5.00
C TYR A 117 -7.06 9.95 4.97
N CYS A 118 -7.40 11.22 5.15
CA CYS A 118 -6.40 12.25 5.45
C CYS A 118 -7.01 13.30 6.36
N GLU A 119 -6.46 13.40 7.57
CA GLU A 119 -6.90 14.37 8.56
C GLU A 119 -5.69 15.04 9.20
N LEU A 120 -5.67 16.37 9.21
CA LEU A 120 -4.70 17.18 9.92
C LEU A 120 -5.47 18.00 10.95
N ARG A 121 -5.18 17.84 12.24
CA ARG A 121 -5.88 18.58 13.30
C ARG A 121 -5.43 20.02 13.37
N LYS A 122 -4.14 20.22 13.64
CA LYS A 122 -3.51 21.54 13.69
C LYS A 122 -2.19 21.48 12.94
N GLY A 123 -1.95 22.47 12.09
CA GLY A 123 -0.65 22.66 11.48
C GLY A 123 0.31 23.29 12.49
N GLY A 124 1.56 22.86 12.51
CA GLY A 124 2.52 23.37 13.49
C GLY A 124 3.83 22.60 13.54
N LEU A 125 4.68 23.05 14.46
CA LEU A 125 5.88 22.35 14.90
C LEU A 125 5.55 21.51 16.14
N TYR A 126 5.90 20.24 16.09
CA TYR A 126 5.71 19.26 17.15
C TYR A 126 7.05 18.64 17.52
N ARG A 127 7.15 18.17 18.77
CA ARG A 127 8.30 17.41 19.28
C ARG A 127 7.87 15.98 19.58
N ASP A 128 8.84 15.07 19.54
CA ASP A 128 8.68 13.67 19.97
C ASP A 128 7.45 12.97 19.34
N VAL A 129 7.33 13.13 18.02
CA VAL A 129 6.25 12.57 17.21
C VAL A 129 6.58 11.14 16.83
N ARG A 130 5.68 10.22 17.15
CA ARG A 130 5.77 8.81 16.77
C ARG A 130 4.78 8.51 15.63
N VAL A 131 5.27 7.78 14.64
CA VAL A 131 4.48 7.38 13.47
C VAL A 131 4.19 5.89 13.55
N TYR A 132 2.91 5.55 13.68
CA TYR A 132 2.45 4.17 13.62
C TYR A 132 1.79 3.91 12.26
N ASP A 133 2.27 2.89 11.56
CA ASP A 133 1.79 2.50 10.24
C ASP A 133 1.11 1.13 10.31
N MET A 134 -0.04 0.99 9.65
CA MET A 134 -0.72 -0.30 9.56
C MET A 134 -0.02 -1.24 8.59
N VAL A 135 0.25 -2.45 9.04
CA VAL A 135 0.92 -3.45 8.22
C VAL A 135 -0.01 -3.93 7.11
N SER A 136 0.24 -3.45 5.89
CA SER A 136 -0.50 -3.87 4.69
C SER A 136 -2.02 -3.70 4.86
N MET A 137 -2.46 -2.49 5.18
CA MET A 137 -3.86 -2.16 5.49
C MET A 137 -4.87 -2.78 4.51
N TYR A 138 -4.78 -2.48 3.21
CA TYR A 138 -5.78 -2.97 2.24
C TYR A 138 -5.82 -4.50 2.10
N PRO A 139 -4.69 -5.23 1.96
CA PRO A 139 -4.71 -6.68 2.08
C PRO A 139 -5.32 -7.19 3.39
N SER A 140 -5.05 -6.54 4.53
CA SER A 140 -5.63 -6.91 5.82
C SER A 140 -7.14 -6.72 5.85
N VAL A 141 -7.66 -5.63 5.28
CA VAL A 141 -9.10 -5.39 5.12
C VAL A 141 -9.74 -6.48 4.23
N MET A 142 -9.10 -6.84 3.11
CA MET A 142 -9.60 -7.90 2.23
C MET A 142 -9.71 -9.25 2.94
N ILE A 143 -8.76 -9.58 3.82
CA ILE A 143 -8.80 -10.82 4.59
C ILE A 143 -9.88 -10.74 5.68
N ALA A 144 -9.85 -9.70 6.51
CA ALA A 144 -10.73 -9.53 7.67
C ALA A 144 -12.22 -9.54 7.29
N PHE A 145 -12.56 -8.92 6.17
CA PHE A 145 -13.95 -8.81 5.71
C PHE A 145 -14.27 -9.74 4.54
N ASN A 146 -13.38 -10.70 4.26
CA ASN A 146 -13.52 -11.68 3.18
C ASN A 146 -13.91 -11.07 1.82
N LEU A 147 -13.29 -9.93 1.47
CA LEU A 147 -13.61 -9.18 0.26
C LEU A 147 -12.91 -9.80 -0.95
N GLY A 148 -13.64 -9.90 -2.06
CA GLY A 148 -13.13 -10.52 -3.28
C GLY A 148 -14.15 -10.58 -4.40
N PRO A 149 -13.87 -11.38 -5.43
CA PRO A 149 -14.63 -11.31 -6.68
C PRO A 149 -16.06 -11.87 -6.59
N ASN A 150 -16.36 -12.66 -5.56
CA ASN A 150 -17.71 -13.18 -5.28
C ASN A 150 -18.57 -12.21 -4.48
N CYS A 151 -18.03 -11.06 -4.09
CA CYS A 151 -18.78 -10.12 -3.29
C CYS A 151 -19.77 -9.35 -4.16
N THR A 152 -21.02 -9.21 -3.73
CA THR A 152 -22.08 -8.42 -4.41
C THR A 152 -22.53 -7.25 -3.57
N ARG A 153 -22.91 -6.14 -4.22
CA ARG A 153 -23.45 -4.97 -3.54
C ARG A 153 -24.64 -5.33 -2.66
N LEU A 154 -24.60 -4.89 -1.41
CA LEU A 154 -25.73 -5.04 -0.49
C LEU A 154 -26.85 -4.10 -0.96
N THR A 155 -27.99 -4.68 -1.31
CA THR A 155 -29.17 -3.93 -1.78
C THR A 155 -30.17 -3.63 -0.66
N ASN A 156 -30.06 -4.28 0.51
CA ASN A 156 -30.99 -4.13 1.63
C ASN A 156 -30.25 -3.85 2.95
N GLU A 157 -30.86 -3.02 3.80
CA GLU A 157 -30.34 -2.48 5.07
C GLU A 157 -30.16 -3.51 6.22
N GLU A 158 -30.44 -4.79 5.99
CA GLU A 158 -30.42 -5.83 7.02
C GLU A 158 -29.17 -6.72 6.87
N SER A 159 -28.06 -6.31 7.50
CA SER A 159 -26.96 -7.24 7.83
C SER A 159 -26.38 -6.90 9.19
N ASP A 160 -26.12 -7.93 10.01
CA ASP A 160 -25.68 -7.83 11.42
C ASP A 160 -24.26 -7.28 11.63
N VAL A 161 -23.60 -6.75 10.59
CA VAL A 161 -22.29 -6.09 10.69
C VAL A 161 -22.48 -4.59 10.56
N CYS A 162 -23.02 -3.96 11.61
CA CYS A 162 -23.13 -2.52 11.74
C CYS A 162 -21.79 -1.88 12.10
N ILE A 163 -20.85 -1.90 11.16
CA ILE A 163 -19.97 -0.75 10.94
C ILE A 163 -20.67 0.00 9.80
N GLY A 164 -20.71 1.34 9.76
CA GLY A 164 -21.32 2.11 8.65
C GLY A 164 -20.76 1.83 7.23
N ALA A 165 -19.94 0.78 7.11
CA ALA A 165 -19.36 0.13 5.93
C ALA A 165 -20.26 -0.92 5.25
N SER A 166 -21.42 -1.30 5.80
CA SER A 166 -22.31 -2.37 5.27
C SER A 166 -23.09 -2.01 3.99
N GLN A 167 -22.82 -0.89 3.31
CA GLN A 167 -23.51 -0.58 2.05
C GLN A 167 -22.92 -1.33 0.83
N TYR A 168 -21.75 -1.96 0.96
CA TYR A 168 -20.96 -2.23 -0.25
C TYR A 168 -20.87 -3.67 -0.66
N VAL A 169 -20.77 -4.68 0.21
CA VAL A 169 -20.59 -6.06 -0.27
C VAL A 169 -20.92 -7.17 0.74
N GLN A 170 -21.61 -8.22 0.31
CA GLN A 170 -21.67 -9.52 0.98
C GLN A 170 -20.95 -10.58 0.13
N CYS A 171 -20.12 -11.42 0.74
CA CYS A 171 -19.58 -12.59 0.05
C CYS A 171 -20.72 -13.61 -0.17
N VAL A 172 -21.02 -13.92 -1.43
CA VAL A 172 -22.07 -14.90 -1.78
C VAL A 172 -21.43 -16.29 -1.83
N GLY A 173 -21.84 -17.19 -0.93
CA GLY A 173 -21.35 -18.57 -0.84
C GLY A 173 -20.72 -18.92 0.51
N ASN A 174 -20.66 -20.22 0.84
CA ASN A 174 -20.31 -20.85 2.13
C ASN A 174 -19.34 -20.07 3.04
N ALA A 175 -19.47 -20.28 4.37
CA ALA A 175 -18.67 -19.70 5.46
C ALA A 175 -17.13 -19.81 5.35
N ASP A 176 -16.61 -20.31 4.24
CA ASP A 176 -15.20 -20.43 3.92
C ASP A 176 -14.55 -19.10 3.50
N VAL A 177 -13.26 -18.98 3.80
CA VAL A 177 -12.43 -17.87 3.33
C VAL A 177 -12.38 -17.87 1.80
N GLY A 178 -12.74 -16.74 1.19
CA GLY A 178 -12.79 -16.52 -0.25
C GLY A 178 -11.40 -16.55 -0.89
N VAL A 179 -11.36 -16.76 -2.21
CA VAL A 179 -10.12 -16.99 -2.95
C VAL A 179 -9.15 -15.80 -2.90
N LEU A 180 -9.65 -14.57 -2.89
CA LEU A 180 -8.80 -13.38 -2.75
C LEU A 180 -8.19 -13.31 -1.35
N ALA A 181 -8.99 -13.49 -0.29
CA ALA A 181 -8.51 -13.53 1.08
C ALA A 181 -7.48 -14.67 1.30
N LYS A 182 -7.74 -15.88 0.78
CA LYS A 182 -6.77 -17.00 0.76
C LYS A 182 -5.46 -16.61 0.06
N SER A 183 -5.55 -15.92 -1.06
CA SER A 183 -4.37 -15.45 -1.80
C SER A 183 -3.56 -14.42 -0.99
N GLN A 184 -4.24 -13.48 -0.32
CA GLN A 184 -3.58 -12.50 0.55
C GLN A 184 -2.93 -13.17 1.77
N LEU A 185 -3.57 -14.17 2.37
CA LEU A 185 -3.00 -14.97 3.46
C LEU A 185 -1.73 -15.72 3.01
N LEU A 186 -1.78 -16.38 1.85
CA LEU A 186 -0.62 -17.07 1.29
C LEU A 186 0.53 -16.09 0.99
N LEU A 187 0.26 -14.96 0.34
CA LEU A 187 1.27 -13.93 0.06
C LEU A 187 1.87 -13.35 1.36
N ARG A 188 1.06 -13.22 2.42
CA ARG A 188 1.52 -12.83 3.75
C ARG A 188 2.46 -13.88 4.35
N GLN A 189 2.12 -15.17 4.26
CA GLN A 189 2.96 -16.27 4.71
C GLN A 189 4.29 -16.32 3.93
N LEU A 190 4.24 -16.25 2.60
CA LEU A 190 5.43 -16.23 1.73
C LEU A 190 6.33 -15.03 2.04
N LYS A 191 5.75 -13.87 2.33
CA LYS A 191 6.49 -12.68 2.79
C LYS A 191 7.16 -12.93 4.14
N SER A 192 6.48 -13.54 5.10
CA SER A 192 7.07 -13.83 6.42
C SER A 192 8.21 -14.84 6.33
N ASN A 193 8.05 -15.86 5.49
CA ASN A 193 9.05 -16.93 5.30
C ASN A 193 10.17 -16.53 4.33
N ALA A 194 10.10 -15.35 3.71
CA ALA A 194 11.10 -14.90 2.76
C ALA A 194 12.43 -14.57 3.46
N GLU A 195 13.49 -15.20 2.97
CA GLU A 195 14.84 -15.10 3.53
C GLU A 195 15.45 -13.70 3.33
N CYS A 196 15.19 -13.05 2.19
CA CYS A 196 15.79 -11.77 1.84
C CYS A 196 14.76 -10.64 1.70
N SER A 197 15.27 -9.40 1.79
CA SER A 197 14.45 -8.18 1.70
C SER A 197 13.79 -8.01 0.33
N VAL A 198 14.42 -8.48 -0.74
CA VAL A 198 13.89 -8.42 -2.12
C VAL A 198 12.61 -9.26 -2.23
N ARG A 199 12.67 -10.53 -1.81
CA ARG A 199 11.51 -11.43 -1.80
C ARG A 199 10.35 -10.85 -0.98
N ARG A 200 10.62 -10.32 0.22
CA ARG A 200 9.61 -9.66 1.08
C ARG A 200 8.92 -8.49 0.37
N LYS A 201 9.70 -7.67 -0.34
CA LYS A 201 9.17 -6.52 -1.12
C LYS A 201 8.32 -6.98 -2.29
N VAL A 202 8.72 -8.02 -3.02
CA VAL A 202 7.96 -8.56 -4.15
C VAL A 202 6.61 -9.10 -3.69
N TYR A 203 6.57 -9.95 -2.65
CA TYR A 203 5.31 -10.46 -2.12
C TYR A 203 4.41 -9.34 -1.59
N LYS A 204 4.97 -8.33 -0.89
CA LYS A 204 4.22 -7.12 -0.48
C LYS A 204 3.64 -6.38 -1.69
N SER A 205 4.41 -6.23 -2.76
CA SER A 205 3.98 -5.55 -3.99
C SER A 205 2.85 -6.28 -4.69
N ILE A 206 2.92 -7.62 -4.79
CA ILE A 206 1.85 -8.44 -5.35
C ILE A 206 0.57 -8.35 -4.50
N ALA A 207 0.69 -8.42 -3.18
CA ALA A 207 -0.44 -8.28 -2.26
C ALA A 207 -1.14 -6.91 -2.43
N ASN A 208 -0.37 -5.82 -2.36
CA ASN A 208 -0.90 -4.46 -2.49
C ASN A 208 -1.51 -4.17 -3.87
N SER A 209 -1.07 -4.87 -4.92
CA SER A 209 -1.58 -4.66 -6.29
C SER A 209 -3.03 -5.08 -6.49
N ALA A 210 -3.58 -5.97 -5.65
CA ALA A 210 -4.97 -6.42 -5.76
C ALA A 210 -5.97 -5.26 -5.67
N TYR A 211 -5.73 -4.32 -4.75
CA TYR A 211 -6.56 -3.12 -4.61
C TYR A 211 -6.49 -2.22 -5.86
N GLY A 212 -5.29 -2.00 -6.40
CA GLY A 212 -5.11 -1.19 -7.61
C GLY A 212 -5.84 -1.80 -8.82
N LEU A 213 -5.78 -3.13 -8.97
CA LEU A 213 -6.51 -3.84 -10.03
C LEU A 213 -8.03 -3.77 -9.83
N ALA A 214 -8.52 -3.86 -8.58
CA ALA A 214 -9.93 -3.66 -8.26
C ALA A 214 -10.41 -2.23 -8.63
N CYS A 215 -9.61 -1.19 -8.34
CA CYS A 215 -9.90 0.19 -8.76
C CYS A 215 -10.04 0.35 -10.28
N ASN A 216 -9.26 -0.41 -11.05
CA ASN A 216 -9.32 -0.44 -12.51
C ASN A 216 -10.47 -1.31 -13.03
N ASN A 217 -11.46 -1.59 -12.18
CA ASN A 217 -12.63 -2.42 -12.45
C ASN A 217 -12.31 -3.84 -12.90
N GLU A 218 -11.18 -4.42 -12.46
CA GLU A 218 -10.83 -5.79 -12.82
C GLU A 218 -11.70 -6.80 -12.06
N PRO A 219 -12.52 -7.63 -12.74
CA PRO A 219 -13.49 -8.50 -12.09
C PRO A 219 -12.86 -9.62 -11.26
N LEU A 220 -11.64 -10.06 -11.60
CA LEU A 220 -10.85 -11.03 -10.83
C LEU A 220 -10.62 -10.60 -9.36
N PHE A 221 -10.75 -9.31 -9.07
CA PHE A 221 -10.58 -8.71 -7.75
C PHE A 221 -11.87 -8.11 -7.20
N GLY A 222 -13.02 -8.32 -7.87
CA GLY A 222 -14.33 -7.79 -7.48
C GLY A 222 -14.61 -6.35 -7.91
N GLY A 223 -13.75 -5.79 -8.77
CA GLY A 223 -13.95 -4.49 -9.40
C GLY A 223 -14.12 -3.32 -8.43
N LYS A 224 -14.78 -2.26 -8.91
CA LYS A 224 -14.90 -0.99 -8.16
C LYS A 224 -15.68 -1.12 -6.86
N VAL A 225 -16.62 -2.07 -6.76
CA VAL A 225 -17.40 -2.29 -5.54
C VAL A 225 -16.49 -2.75 -4.40
N VAL A 226 -15.63 -3.73 -4.65
CA VAL A 226 -14.66 -4.19 -3.66
C VAL A 226 -13.66 -3.09 -3.32
N ALA A 227 -13.18 -2.33 -4.32
CA ALA A 227 -12.29 -1.21 -4.08
C ALA A 227 -12.91 -0.15 -3.14
N ALA A 228 -14.17 0.23 -3.38
CA ALA A 228 -14.89 1.17 -2.52
C ALA A 228 -15.11 0.65 -1.10
N ALA A 229 -15.46 -0.64 -0.97
CA ALA A 229 -15.61 -1.28 0.33
C ALA A 229 -14.30 -1.28 1.13
N VAL A 230 -13.19 -1.64 0.47
CA VAL A 230 -11.86 -1.63 1.09
C VAL A 230 -11.51 -0.24 1.60
N THR A 231 -11.71 0.82 0.82
CA THR A 231 -11.36 2.18 1.26
C THR A 231 -12.30 2.76 2.30
N GLU A 232 -13.59 2.39 2.30
CA GLU A 232 -14.52 2.80 3.34
C GLU A 232 -14.16 2.16 4.68
N ILE A 233 -13.97 0.84 4.72
CA ILE A 233 -13.58 0.12 5.94
C ILE A 233 -12.24 0.64 6.45
N ALA A 234 -11.28 0.85 5.56
CA ALA A 234 -9.99 1.46 5.88
C ALA A 234 -10.16 2.83 6.57
N ARG A 235 -11.00 3.72 6.01
CA ARG A 235 -11.30 5.02 6.61
C ARG A 235 -11.97 4.88 7.98
N SER A 236 -12.94 3.98 8.13
CA SER A 236 -13.61 3.74 9.42
C SER A 236 -12.64 3.26 10.50
N ILE A 237 -11.66 2.40 10.14
CA ILE A 237 -10.61 1.97 11.07
C ILE A 237 -9.74 3.16 11.48
N MET A 238 -9.30 4.00 10.55
CA MET A 238 -8.52 5.20 10.88
C MET A 238 -9.29 6.17 11.76
N GLN A 239 -10.57 6.40 11.47
CA GLN A 239 -11.44 7.24 12.29
C GLN A 239 -11.59 6.68 13.71
N ALA A 240 -11.74 5.35 13.86
CA ALA A 240 -11.80 4.71 15.16
C ALA A 240 -10.48 4.85 15.94
N LEU A 241 -9.33 4.77 15.26
CA LEU A 241 -8.02 5.01 15.88
C LEU A 241 -7.88 6.47 16.34
N VAL A 242 -8.34 7.43 15.54
CA VAL A 242 -8.33 8.85 15.91
C VAL A 242 -9.25 9.13 17.10
N ALA A 243 -10.47 8.62 17.07
CA ALA A 243 -11.41 8.76 18.19
C ALA A 243 -10.86 8.14 19.48
N TYR A 244 -10.12 7.02 19.36
CA TYR A 244 -9.44 6.43 20.51
C TYR A 244 -8.30 7.30 21.05
N CYS A 245 -7.52 7.92 20.16
CA CYS A 245 -6.52 8.89 20.60
C CYS A 245 -7.17 10.01 21.41
N GLU A 246 -8.30 10.54 20.97
CA GLU A 246 -9.04 11.57 21.71
C GLU A 246 -9.53 11.07 23.08
N GLU A 247 -10.11 9.87 23.15
CA GLU A 247 -10.60 9.25 24.39
C GLU A 247 -9.48 9.07 25.43
N LYS A 248 -8.28 8.70 24.97
CA LYS A 248 -7.10 8.50 25.84
C LYS A 248 -6.25 9.74 26.04
N HIS A 249 -6.71 10.90 25.57
CA HIS A 249 -5.96 12.16 25.63
C HIS A 249 -4.55 12.03 25.00
N LEU A 250 -4.46 11.23 23.94
CA LEU A 250 -3.27 11.14 23.09
C LEU A 250 -3.33 12.25 22.06
N ASP A 251 -2.26 13.02 21.97
CA ASP A 251 -2.14 14.15 21.07
C ASP A 251 -1.97 13.69 19.62
N PHE A 252 -3.09 13.39 18.97
CA PHE A 252 -3.17 13.09 17.54
C PHE A 252 -2.89 14.36 16.72
N ILE A 253 -1.91 14.27 15.82
CA ILE A 253 -1.50 15.37 14.95
C ILE A 253 -2.11 15.19 13.55
N TYR A 254 -1.85 14.03 12.97
CA TYR A 254 -2.02 13.81 11.53
C TYR A 254 -2.28 12.33 11.22
N GLY A 255 -3.19 12.07 10.28
CA GLY A 255 -3.45 10.75 9.71
C GLY A 255 -3.28 10.77 8.19
N ASP A 256 -2.54 9.79 7.65
CA ASP A 256 -2.35 9.60 6.21
C ASP A 256 -2.62 8.15 5.81
N THR A 257 -3.79 7.90 5.22
CA THR A 257 -4.24 6.63 4.64
C THR A 257 -4.25 5.45 5.64
N ASP A 258 -3.08 4.96 6.01
CA ASP A 258 -2.79 3.83 6.88
C ASP A 258 -1.83 4.17 8.04
N SER A 259 -1.33 5.41 8.12
CA SER A 259 -0.44 5.88 9.18
C SER A 259 -1.08 6.92 10.10
N ILE A 260 -0.77 6.85 11.40
CA ILE A 260 -1.21 7.78 12.44
C ILE A 260 0.01 8.42 13.14
N PHE A 261 -0.03 9.73 13.31
CA PHE A 261 1.02 10.55 13.91
C PHE A 261 0.52 11.10 15.24
N VAL A 262 1.23 10.75 16.31
CA VAL A 262 0.88 11.14 17.68
C VAL A 262 2.10 11.70 18.40
N VAL A 263 1.88 12.68 19.28
CA VAL A 263 2.88 13.05 20.30
C VAL A 263 2.79 12.05 21.45
N GLY A 264 3.93 11.71 22.05
CA GLY A 264 3.98 10.96 23.30
C GLY A 264 4.57 9.56 23.17
N ASP A 265 4.77 8.92 24.32
CA ASP A 265 5.78 7.88 24.56
C ASP A 265 5.47 6.44 24.11
N ILE A 266 6.33 5.48 24.46
CA ILE A 266 6.19 4.07 24.10
C ILE A 266 4.85 3.50 24.59
N ASP A 267 4.33 3.98 25.72
CA ASP A 267 3.06 3.55 26.30
C ASP A 267 1.86 3.83 25.37
N THR A 268 1.93 4.91 24.59
CA THR A 268 0.98 5.25 23.53
C THR A 268 0.93 4.17 22.44
N ALA A 269 2.08 3.53 22.15
CA ALA A 269 2.18 2.47 21.15
C ALA A 269 1.37 1.23 21.53
N GLU A 270 1.49 0.82 22.80
CA GLU A 270 0.89 -0.42 23.28
C GLU A 270 -0.63 -0.28 23.35
N ALA A 271 -1.12 0.87 23.84
CA ALA A 271 -2.54 1.20 23.86
C ALA A 271 -3.18 1.15 22.46
N LEU A 272 -2.52 1.73 21.44
CA LEU A 272 -3.00 1.71 20.05
C LEU A 272 -3.00 0.30 19.46
N LYS A 273 -1.96 -0.50 19.74
CA LYS A 273 -1.85 -1.88 19.26
C LYS A 273 -2.90 -2.79 19.88
N CYS A 274 -3.21 -2.63 21.18
CA CYS A 274 -4.20 -3.47 21.86
C CYS A 274 -5.59 -3.30 21.24
N ILE A 275 -6.05 -2.07 21.03
CA ILE A 275 -7.38 -1.85 20.45
C ILE A 275 -7.49 -2.32 19.03
N LEU A 276 -6.46 -2.12 18.22
CA LEU A 276 -6.53 -2.58 16.84
C LEU A 276 -6.66 -4.11 16.77
N LYS A 277 -5.97 -4.83 17.67
CA LYS A 277 -6.12 -6.28 17.83
C LYS A 277 -7.50 -6.67 18.36
N GLU A 278 -8.08 -5.92 19.30
CA GLU A 278 -9.46 -6.13 19.77
C GLU A 278 -10.48 -5.97 18.63
N LYS A 279 -10.22 -5.07 17.67
CA LYS A 279 -11.09 -4.89 16.50
C LYS A 279 -10.98 -6.04 15.50
N HIS A 280 -9.78 -6.50 15.17
CA HIS A 280 -9.57 -7.72 14.38
C HIS A 280 -8.12 -8.21 14.45
N GLU A 281 -7.93 -9.53 14.52
CA GLU A 281 -6.60 -10.17 14.59
C GLU A 281 -5.68 -9.91 13.38
N HIS A 282 -6.22 -9.44 12.24
CA HIS A 282 -5.46 -9.24 11.01
C HIS A 282 -4.88 -7.83 10.88
N PHE A 283 -5.25 -6.92 11.78
CA PHE A 283 -4.74 -5.57 11.82
C PHE A 283 -3.60 -5.46 12.84
N GLU A 284 -2.50 -4.88 12.40
CA GLU A 284 -1.28 -4.70 13.19
C GLU A 284 -0.73 -3.29 12.93
N LEU A 285 -0.42 -2.55 13.99
CA LEU A 285 0.30 -1.28 13.92
C LEU A 285 1.78 -1.51 14.26
N LYS A 286 2.66 -0.94 13.44
CA LYS A 286 4.10 -0.89 13.69
C LYS A 286 4.56 0.54 13.84
N LEU A 287 5.49 0.75 14.77
CA LEU A 287 6.24 1.99 14.82
C LEU A 287 7.11 2.03 13.57
N GLU A 288 6.80 2.93 12.64
CA GLU A 288 7.57 3.11 11.41
C GLU A 288 8.72 4.09 11.65
N ASN A 289 8.44 5.23 12.29
CA ASN A 289 9.41 6.28 12.54
C ASN A 289 9.16 6.99 13.88
N SER A 290 10.23 7.57 14.42
CA SER A 290 10.22 8.51 15.53
C SER A 290 10.92 9.80 15.13
N PHE A 291 10.31 10.94 15.43
CA PHE A 291 10.79 12.25 15.06
C PHE A 291 10.92 13.16 16.28
N LYS A 292 12.15 13.62 16.51
CA LYS A 292 12.47 14.63 17.51
C LYS A 292 11.79 15.97 17.22
N TYR A 293 11.76 16.37 15.95
CA TYR A 293 11.03 17.55 15.48
C TYR A 293 10.23 17.19 14.25
N PHE A 294 8.97 17.61 14.19
CA PHE A 294 8.07 17.35 13.09
C PHE A 294 7.32 18.63 12.75
N ILE A 295 7.35 19.06 11.49
CA ILE A 295 6.62 20.23 11.02
C ILE A 295 5.69 19.84 9.88
N GLN A 296 4.43 20.21 10.03
CA GLN A 296 3.41 19.96 9.03
C GLN A 296 2.43 21.12 8.94
N GLY A 297 2.22 21.61 7.71
CA GLY A 297 1.20 22.62 7.42
C GLY A 297 0.04 22.11 6.57
N LYS A 298 0.21 20.96 5.90
CA LYS A 298 -0.81 20.39 5.01
C LYS A 298 -0.77 18.87 5.01
N CYS A 299 -1.93 18.25 4.80
CA CYS A 299 -2.05 16.84 4.44
C CYS A 299 -0.98 16.46 3.38
N LYS A 300 -0.29 15.33 3.62
CA LYS A 300 0.75 14.74 2.75
C LYS A 300 2.01 15.58 2.56
N THR A 301 2.22 16.66 3.31
CA THR A 301 3.43 17.49 3.21
C THR A 301 3.99 17.81 4.60
N TYR A 302 5.13 17.22 4.92
CA TYR A 302 5.80 17.43 6.20
C TYR A 302 7.33 17.36 6.07
N ALA A 303 8.02 17.97 7.01
CA ALA A 303 9.45 17.78 7.23
C ALA A 303 9.69 17.34 8.67
N ALA A 304 10.69 16.50 8.90
CA ALA A 304 10.96 15.95 10.22
C ALA A 304 12.44 15.68 10.42
N LEU A 305 12.88 15.79 11.68
CA LEU A 305 14.20 15.36 12.14
C LEU A 305 14.03 14.05 12.92
N THR A 306 14.70 12.99 12.50
CA THR A 306 14.72 11.70 13.20
C THR A 306 15.59 11.78 14.45
N ASP A 307 15.45 10.81 15.35
CA ASP A 307 16.29 10.69 16.55
C ASP A 307 17.78 10.51 16.23
N SER A 308 18.08 9.96 15.04
CA SER A 308 19.42 9.83 14.48
C SER A 308 19.95 11.08 13.76
N ASN A 309 19.29 12.24 13.92
CA ASN A 309 19.59 13.50 13.24
C ASN A 309 19.46 13.46 11.70
N GLY A 310 18.70 12.51 11.16
CA GLY A 310 18.36 12.46 9.74
C GLY A 310 17.20 13.38 9.40
N ILE A 311 17.24 14.03 8.23
CA ILE A 311 16.14 14.89 7.76
C ILE A 311 15.26 14.10 6.79
N VAL A 312 13.96 14.03 7.11
CA VAL A 312 12.92 13.43 6.25
C VAL A 312 12.02 14.53 5.72
N VAL A 313 11.85 14.60 4.40
CA VAL A 313 10.91 15.52 3.75
C VAL A 313 9.96 14.72 2.87
N ARG A 314 8.64 14.92 3.06
CA ARG A 314 7.58 14.30 2.26
C ARG A 314 6.68 15.37 1.65
N GLY A 315 6.16 15.13 0.45
CA GLY A 315 5.17 15.99 -0.22
C GLY A 315 5.72 17.25 -0.88
N VAL A 316 6.95 17.64 -0.59
CA VAL A 316 7.64 18.67 -1.36
C VAL A 316 8.07 18.03 -2.68
N LYS A 317 7.50 18.46 -3.80
CA LYS A 317 8.05 18.13 -5.12
C LYS A 317 9.50 18.60 -5.10
N ARG A 318 10.48 17.69 -5.13
CA ARG A 318 11.84 18.08 -5.51
C ARG A 318 11.70 18.69 -6.90
N PRO A 319 11.99 19.99 -7.09
CA PRO A 319 11.99 20.54 -8.42
C PRO A 319 13.10 19.82 -9.19
N ILE A 320 12.84 19.39 -10.42
CA ILE A 320 13.86 18.89 -11.36
C ILE A 320 14.71 20.09 -11.89
N ARG A 321 14.70 21.24 -11.20
CA ARG A 321 15.48 22.43 -11.55
C ARG A 321 16.12 23.05 -10.30
N THR A 322 17.38 23.44 -10.45
CA THR A 322 18.33 23.89 -9.42
C THR A 322 18.16 25.36 -8.98
N ASP A 323 16.97 25.94 -9.13
CA ASP A 323 16.73 27.38 -8.98
C ASP A 323 15.41 27.69 -8.25
N TYR A 324 15.31 27.37 -6.96
CA TYR A 324 14.26 27.98 -6.12
C TYR A 324 14.83 28.49 -4.80
N SER A 325 14.57 29.78 -4.53
CA SER A 325 14.93 30.51 -3.33
C SER A 325 13.99 30.19 -2.17
N PHE A 326 14.58 29.94 -0.99
CA PHE A 326 13.94 29.68 0.30
C PHE A 326 13.15 30.88 0.83
N GLN A 327 12.00 31.23 0.24
CA GLN A 327 11.26 32.44 0.64
C GLN A 327 9.79 32.28 1.08
N LYS A 328 9.30 31.06 1.36
CA LYS A 328 7.96 30.91 1.97
C LYS A 328 7.91 29.86 3.09
N LEU A 329 8.50 30.20 4.24
CA LEU A 329 8.22 29.59 5.54
C LEU A 329 7.99 30.70 6.59
N GLN A 330 7.14 31.68 6.27
CA GLN A 330 6.68 32.69 7.24
C GLN A 330 5.25 32.34 7.65
N SER A 331 5.02 32.30 8.97
CA SER A 331 3.82 31.88 9.72
C SER A 331 3.73 30.38 10.08
N PHE A 332 4.62 29.93 10.97
CA PHE A 332 4.32 28.79 11.85
C PHE A 332 4.25 29.33 13.28
N GLU A 333 3.09 29.22 13.92
CA GLU A 333 2.97 29.46 15.36
C GLU A 333 3.64 28.31 16.11
N ILE A 334 4.56 28.67 17.00
CA ILE A 334 5.21 27.75 17.92
C ILE A 334 4.22 27.52 19.07
N ASN A 335 3.59 26.35 19.13
CA ASN A 335 2.88 25.95 20.35
C ASN A 335 3.92 25.39 21.33
N THR A 336 4.28 26.19 22.32
CA THR A 336 4.93 25.74 23.54
C THR A 336 3.85 25.60 24.61
N ASN A 337 3.29 24.41 24.77
CA ASN A 337 2.63 24.01 26.01
C ASN A 337 3.28 22.71 26.47
#